data_AF-A0A2I8VEA4-F1
#
_entry.id   AF-A0A2I8VEA4-F1
#
_cell.length_a   1.000
_cell.length_b   1.000
_cell.length_c   1.000
_cell.angle_alpha   90.00
_cell.angle_beta   90.00
_cell.angle_gamma   90.00
#
_symmetry.space_group_name_H-M   'P 1'
#
loop_
_entity.id
_entity.type
_entity.pdbx_description
1 polymer ?
#
loop_
_entity_poly.entity_id
_entity_poly.type
_entity_poly.pdbx_seq_one_letter_code
_entity_poly.pdbx_strand_id
1 'polypeptide(L)'
;MSADAPAPDAPDVSTADYDEMLETLDVAIDEARRKIENGRVRDEDKEKVRIKWVRALAYTVNVRRQVANDRDLEELAEEIEEIKTRQRGI
;
A
#
# COMPACT_ATOMS: atom_id res chain seq x y z
N MET A 1 -36.46 -10.20 -5.36
CA MET A 1 -36.04 -9.39 -4.20
C MET A 1 -34.53 -9.40 -4.22
N SER A 2 -33.90 -8.34 -4.73
CA SER A 2 -32.43 -8.21 -4.71
C SER A 2 -32.04 -7.78 -3.30
N ALA A 3 -31.32 -8.65 -2.60
CA ALA A 3 -30.61 -8.27 -1.39
C ALA A 3 -29.42 -7.40 -1.82
N ASP A 4 -29.50 -6.12 -1.48
CA ASP A 4 -28.34 -5.24 -1.38
C ASP A 4 -27.45 -5.87 -0.29
N ALA A 5 -26.38 -6.53 -0.71
CA ALA A 5 -25.40 -7.07 0.21
C ALA A 5 -24.64 -5.86 0.78
N PRO A 6 -24.59 -5.68 2.12
CA PRO A 6 -23.79 -4.60 2.68
C PRO A 6 -22.35 -4.82 2.20
N ALA A 7 -21.78 -3.78 1.58
CA ALA A 7 -20.36 -3.76 1.26
C ALA A 7 -19.61 -4.10 2.57
N PRO A 8 -18.62 -5.01 2.52
CA PRO A 8 -17.89 -5.39 3.72
C PRO A 8 -17.33 -4.13 4.36
N ASP A 9 -17.53 -3.99 5.67
CA ASP A 9 -17.02 -2.88 6.50
C ASP A 9 -15.57 -2.58 6.10
N ALA A 10 -15.40 -1.58 5.23
CA ALA A 10 -14.09 -1.05 4.94
C ALA A 10 -13.63 -0.45 6.27
N PRO A 11 -12.46 -0.85 6.79
CA PRO A 11 -11.95 -0.20 7.99
C PRO A 11 -11.93 1.31 7.74
N ASP A 12 -12.45 2.08 8.70
CA ASP A 12 -12.37 3.54 8.74
C ASP A 12 -10.91 3.91 8.98
N VAL A 13 -10.11 3.82 7.91
CA VAL A 13 -8.69 4.14 7.87
C VAL A 13 -8.64 5.56 7.36
N SER A 14 -8.19 6.50 8.17
CA SER A 14 -8.06 7.89 7.71
C SER A 14 -6.89 8.04 6.75
N THR A 15 -6.90 9.09 5.93
CA THR A 15 -5.76 9.48 5.08
C THR A 15 -4.42 9.56 5.84
N ALA A 16 -4.44 9.96 7.12
CA ALA A 16 -3.26 9.98 7.99
C ALA A 16 -2.73 8.57 8.31
N ASP A 17 -3.60 7.58 8.44
CA ASP A 17 -3.22 6.18 8.66
C ASP A 17 -2.59 5.58 7.39
N TYR A 18 -3.07 5.97 6.20
CA TYR A 18 -2.46 5.58 4.93
C TYR A 18 -1.04 6.13 4.78
N ASP A 19 -0.77 7.36 5.22
CA ASP A 19 0.56 7.96 5.15
C ASP A 19 1.57 7.22 6.04
N GLU A 20 1.19 6.86 7.27
CA GLU A 20 2.05 6.06 8.17
C GLU A 20 2.34 4.66 7.57
N MET A 21 1.33 4.04 6.95
CA MET A 21 1.52 2.77 6.23
C MET A 21 2.51 2.91 5.07
N LEU A 22 2.41 3.98 4.28
CA LEU A 22 3.29 4.24 3.15
C LEU A 22 4.73 4.47 3.61
N GLU A 23 4.94 5.26 4.67
CA GLU A 23 6.27 5.48 5.25
C GLU A 23 6.91 4.17 5.73
N THR A 24 6.12 3.33 6.41
CA THR A 24 6.57 2.01 6.86
C THR A 24 6.98 1.12 5.68
N LEU A 25 6.20 1.13 4.60
CA LEU A 25 6.48 0.36 3.40
C LEU A 25 7.72 0.88 2.65
N ASP A 26 7.94 2.19 2.63
CA ASP A 26 9.15 2.80 2.05
C ASP A 26 10.42 2.36 2.79
N VAL A 27 10.41 2.37 4.13
CA VAL A 27 11.52 1.84 4.94
C VAL A 27 11.79 0.36 4.64
N ALA A 28 10.73 -0.45 4.51
CA ALA A 28 10.87 -1.87 4.21
C ALA A 28 11.44 -2.13 2.80
N ILE A 29 11.04 -1.32 1.81
CA ILE A 29 11.57 -1.37 0.44
C ILE A 29 13.07 -1.06 0.42
N ASP A 30 13.49 0.00 1.12
CA ASP A 30 14.89 0.41 1.18
C ASP A 30 15.77 -0.63 1.87
N GLU A 31 15.30 -1.22 2.97
CA GLU A 31 16.01 -2.29 3.65
C GLU A 31 16.13 -3.55 2.77
N ALA A 32 15.07 -3.91 2.05
CA ALA A 32 15.12 -5.05 1.12
C ALA A 32 16.11 -4.80 -0.02
N ARG A 33 16.13 -3.60 -0.62
CA ARG A 33 17.11 -3.21 -1.64
C ARG A 33 18.55 -3.32 -1.11
N ARG A 34 18.81 -2.76 0.07
CA ARG A 34 20.12 -2.83 0.73
C ARG A 34 20.57 -4.27 0.98
N LYS A 35 19.66 -5.14 1.44
CA LYS A 35 19.94 -6.56 1.70
C LYS A 35 20.20 -7.34 0.42
N ILE A 36 19.52 -7.00 -0.67
CA ILE A 36 19.81 -7.56 -1.99
C ILE A 36 21.22 -7.14 -2.39
N GLU A 37 21.52 -5.85 -2.49
CA GLU A 37 22.78 -5.35 -3.08
C GLU A 37 24.05 -5.86 -2.37
N ASN A 38 24.02 -6.02 -1.04
CA ASN A 38 25.21 -6.31 -0.24
C ASN A 38 25.61 -7.81 -0.12
N GLY A 39 24.93 -8.73 -0.81
CA GLY A 39 25.25 -10.17 -0.76
C GLY A 39 26.44 -10.59 -1.65
N ARG A 40 27.45 -11.28 -1.08
CA ARG A 40 28.57 -11.86 -1.84
C ARG A 40 28.09 -13.02 -2.72
N VAL A 41 28.23 -12.88 -4.04
CA VAL A 41 27.74 -13.77 -5.13
C VAL A 41 28.35 -15.20 -5.14
N ARG A 42 29.29 -15.54 -4.24
CA ARG A 42 29.99 -16.85 -4.23
C ARG A 42 29.58 -17.80 -3.10
N ASP A 43 28.53 -17.47 -2.35
CA ASP A 43 28.04 -18.26 -1.22
C ASP A 43 26.58 -18.66 -1.51
N GLU A 44 26.35 -19.94 -1.75
CA GLU A 44 25.05 -20.49 -2.16
C GLU A 44 23.94 -20.19 -1.14
N ASP A 45 24.27 -20.23 0.15
CA ASP A 45 23.32 -19.94 1.21
C ASP A 45 22.97 -18.45 1.25
N LYS A 46 23.96 -17.58 1.00
CA LYS A 46 23.68 -16.14 0.82
C LYS A 46 22.84 -15.86 -0.43
N GLU A 47 23.03 -16.61 -1.51
CA GLU A 47 22.23 -16.45 -2.73
C GLU A 47 20.77 -16.87 -2.51
N LYS A 48 20.52 -17.97 -1.77
CA LYS A 48 19.16 -18.38 -1.35
C LYS A 48 18.47 -17.32 -0.52
N VAL A 49 19.21 -16.65 0.38
CA VAL A 49 18.67 -15.53 1.18
C VAL A 49 18.38 -14.31 0.30
N ARG A 50 19.27 -13.98 -0.65
CA ARG A 50 19.07 -12.87 -1.61
C ARG A 50 17.76 -13.04 -2.39
N ILE A 51 17.48 -14.25 -2.89
CA ILE A 51 16.23 -14.54 -3.62
C ILE A 51 14.99 -14.28 -2.73
N LYS A 52 15.06 -14.59 -1.42
CA LYS A 52 13.96 -14.28 -0.49
C LYS A 52 13.74 -12.77 -0.35
N TRP A 53 14.81 -11.99 -0.29
CA TRP A 53 14.72 -10.53 -0.27
C TRP A 53 14.18 -9.95 -1.58
N VAL A 54 14.53 -10.53 -2.73
CA VAL A 54 13.94 -10.13 -4.03
C VAL A 54 12.43 -10.36 -4.03
N ARG A 55 11.98 -11.52 -3.52
CA ARG A 55 10.53 -11.82 -3.39
C ARG A 55 9.85 -10.87 -2.41
N ALA A 56 10.47 -10.61 -1.27
CA ALA A 56 9.96 -9.66 -0.29
C ALA A 56 9.84 -8.26 -0.90
N LEU A 57 10.86 -7.77 -1.61
CA LEU A 57 10.84 -6.49 -2.29
C LEU A 57 9.67 -6.40 -3.29
N ALA A 58 9.52 -7.41 -4.15
CA ALA A 58 8.42 -7.42 -5.13
C ALA A 58 7.05 -7.37 -4.45
N TYR A 59 6.87 -8.12 -3.36
CA TYR A 59 5.64 -8.11 -2.58
C TYR A 59 5.39 -6.75 -1.93
N THR A 60 6.37 -6.19 -1.22
CA THR A 60 6.23 -4.91 -0.52
C THR A 60 5.97 -3.75 -1.49
N VAL A 61 6.63 -3.72 -2.64
CA VAL A 61 6.35 -2.72 -3.69
C VAL A 61 4.90 -2.81 -4.20
N ASN A 62 4.38 -4.03 -4.37
CA ASN A 62 2.99 -4.21 -4.78
C ASN A 62 2.00 -3.74 -3.69
N VAL A 63 2.27 -4.06 -2.42
CA VAL A 63 1.43 -3.59 -1.30
C VAL A 63 1.45 -2.07 -1.20
N ARG A 64 2.63 -1.44 -1.29
CA ARG A 64 2.75 0.03 -1.29
C ARG A 64 1.92 0.68 -2.39
N ARG A 65 1.92 0.09 -3.59
CA ARG A 65 1.09 0.58 -4.70
C ARG A 65 -0.41 0.46 -4.39
N GLN A 66 -0.84 -0.62 -3.75
CA GLN A 66 -2.25 -0.80 -3.36
C GLN A 66 -2.67 0.25 -2.33
N VAL A 67 -1.90 0.40 -1.25
CA VAL A 67 -2.14 1.41 -0.20
C VAL A 67 -2.20 2.82 -0.78
N ALA A 68 -1.29 3.16 -1.71
CA ALA A 68 -1.32 4.47 -2.38
C ALA A 68 -2.59 4.67 -3.20
N ASN A 69 -3.04 3.66 -3.96
CA ASN A 69 -4.28 3.78 -4.71
C ASN A 69 -5.50 3.87 -3.79
N ASP A 70 -5.50 3.16 -2.66
CA ASP A 70 -6.60 3.18 -1.70
C ASP A 70 -6.72 4.57 -1.05
N ARG A 71 -5.59 5.18 -0.69
CA ARG A 71 -5.54 6.59 -0.26
C ARG A 71 -6.08 7.54 -1.34
N ASP A 72 -5.59 7.41 -2.57
CA ASP A 72 -6.05 8.25 -3.69
C ASP A 72 -7.56 8.10 -3.93
N LEU A 73 -8.11 6.89 -3.77
CA LEU A 73 -9.54 6.62 -3.91
C LEU A 73 -10.36 7.28 -2.79
N GLU A 74 -9.86 7.27 -1.55
CA GLU A 74 -10.49 7.93 -0.42
C GLU A 74 -10.52 9.46 -0.61
N GLU A 75 -9.38 10.07 -0.97
CA GLU A 75 -9.29 11.51 -1.24
C GLU A 75 -10.26 11.94 -2.35
N LEU A 76 -10.35 11.16 -3.44
CA LEU A 76 -11.30 11.42 -4.52
C LEU A 76 -12.76 11.25 -4.07
N ALA A 77 -13.05 10.32 -3.17
CA ALA A 77 -14.40 10.12 -2.64
C ALA A 77 -14.82 11.31 -1.75
N GLU A 78 -13.91 11.80 -0.90
CA GLU A 78 -14.12 13.01 -0.09
C GLU A 78 -14.38 14.23 -0.98
N GLU A 79 -13.54 14.46 -2.00
CA GLU A 79 -13.71 15.59 -2.94
C GLU A 79 -15.07 15.52 -3.67
N ILE A 80 -15.50 14.32 -4.09
CA ILE A 80 -16.80 14.14 -4.73
C ILE A 80 -17.95 14.51 -3.78
N GLU A 81 -17.89 14.12 -2.51
CA GLU A 81 -18.94 14.46 -1.55
C GLU A 81 -18.97 15.95 -1.22
N GLU A 82 -17.81 16.62 -1.15
CA GLU A 82 -17.75 18.07 -1.02
C GLU A 82 -18.39 18.79 -2.21
N ILE A 83 -18.08 18.35 -3.43
CA ILE A 83 -18.66 18.92 -4.66
C ILE A 83 -20.17 18.69 -4.69
N LYS A 84 -20.64 17.49 -4.37
CA LYS A 84 -22.07 17.17 -4.31
C LYS A 84 -22.81 18.00 -3.28
N THR A 85 -22.19 18.27 -2.13
CA THR A 85 -22.76 19.12 -1.07
C THR A 85 -22.87 20.56 -1.55
N ARG A 86 -21.79 21.10 -2.14
CA ARG A 86 -21.77 22.44 -2.76
C ARG A 86 -22.83 22.60 -3.86
N GLN A 87 -23.03 21.59 -4.71
CA GLN A 87 -24.03 21.60 -5.78
C GLN A 87 -25.46 21.42 -5.27
N ARG A 88 -25.67 20.68 -4.18
CA ARG A 88 -26.99 20.53 -3.56
C ARG A 88 -27.45 21.75 -2.77
N GLY A 89 -26.57 22.72 -2.52
CA GLY A 89 -26.95 23.99 -1.90
C GLY A 89 -27.54 23.82 -0.49
N ILE A 90 -27.05 22.85 0.26
CA ILE A 90 -27.21 22.73 1.71
C ILE A 90 -25.82 22.91 2.31
#